data_AF-A0A529VU29-F1
#
_entry.id   AF-A0A529VU29-F1
#
_cell.length_a   1.000
_cell.length_b   1.000
_cell.length_c   1.000
_cell.angle_alpha   90.00
_cell.angle_beta   90.00
_cell.angle_gamma   90.00
#
_symmetry.space_group_name_H-M   'P 1'
#
loop_
_entity.id
_entity.type
_entity.pdbx_description
1 polymer ?
#
loop_
_entity_poly.entity_id
_entity_poly.type
_entity_poly.pdbx_seq_one_letter_code
_entity_poly.pdbx_strand_id
1 'polypeptide(L)' 'TNDRVSSAALPSREKSLVIALAMGERKLPGILAAVNRRLVNGLITDEQTAEALLAG' A
#
# COMPACT_ATOMS: atom_id res chain seq x y z
N THR A 1 3.45 -11.22 13.81
CA THR A 1 4.38 -11.18 12.68
C THR A 1 3.98 -12.22 11.65
N ASN A 2 4.43 -12.09 10.40
CA ASN A 2 4.12 -13.01 9.30
C ASN A 2 5.06 -14.24 9.26
N ASP A 3 5.39 -14.81 10.42
CA ASP A 3 6.48 -15.81 10.58
C ASP A 3 6.24 -17.16 9.89
N ARG A 4 5.00 -17.39 9.43
CA ARG A 4 4.58 -18.65 8.78
C ARG A 4 4.62 -18.58 7.25
N VAL A 5 5.13 -17.50 6.67
CA VAL A 5 5.17 -17.30 5.21
C VAL A 5 6.59 -17.58 4.69
N SER A 6 6.72 -18.33 3.59
CA SER A 6 8.03 -18.68 3.00
C SER A 6 8.62 -17.62 2.07
N SER A 7 7.84 -16.59 1.71
CA SER A 7 8.26 -15.53 0.81
C SER A 7 9.30 -14.60 1.44
N ALA A 8 10.06 -13.90 0.59
CA ALA A 8 10.93 -12.83 1.04
C ALA A 8 10.14 -11.74 1.79
N ALA A 9 10.78 -11.14 2.80
CA ALA A 9 10.26 -9.93 3.43
C ALA A 9 10.23 -8.78 2.43
N LEU A 10 9.30 -7.84 2.61
CA LEU A 10 9.33 -6.59 1.86
C LEU A 10 10.62 -5.83 2.19
N PRO A 11 11.34 -5.30 1.18
CA PRO A 11 12.57 -4.56 1.42
C PRO A 11 12.29 -3.24 2.16
N SER A 12 13.36 -2.59 2.63
CA SER A 12 13.24 -1.27 3.26
C SER A 12 12.77 -0.22 2.26
N ARG A 13 11.74 0.56 2.62
CA ARG A 13 11.21 1.67 1.80
C ARG A 13 12.10 2.91 1.84
N GLU A 14 13.15 2.91 2.67
CA GLU A 14 14.18 3.96 2.68
C GLU A 14 15.21 3.77 1.57
N LYS A 15 15.44 2.51 1.16
CA LYS A 15 16.51 2.13 0.22
C LYS A 15 15.98 1.52 -1.08
N SER A 16 14.67 1.31 -1.17
CA SER A 16 14.05 0.62 -2.31
C SER A 16 12.71 1.26 -2.65
N LEU A 17 12.41 1.28 -3.94
CA LEU A 17 11.08 1.62 -4.44
C LEU A 17 10.17 0.39 -4.29
N VAL A 18 9.08 0.55 -3.55
CA VAL A 18 8.07 -0.48 -3.27
C VAL A 18 6.71 0.10 -3.63
N ILE A 19 6.17 -0.36 -4.75
CA ILE A 19 4.91 0.14 -5.31
C ILE A 19 3.80 -0.89 -5.04
N ALA A 20 2.71 -0.46 -4.41
CA ALA A 20 1.48 -1.23 -4.36
C ALA A 20 0.67 -1.05 -5.65
N LEU A 21 -0.03 -2.11 -6.05
CA LEU A 21 -1.10 -2.06 -7.06
C LEU A 21 -2.39 -2.51 -6.39
N ALA A 22 -3.29 -1.57 -6.14
CA ALA A 22 -4.55 -1.84 -5.45
C ALA A 22 -5.59 -0.77 -5.80
N MET A 23 -6.86 -1.17 -5.89
CA MET A 23 -7.99 -0.30 -6.20
C MET A 23 -9.29 -0.85 -5.59
N GLY A 24 -10.30 0.01 -5.52
CA GLY A 24 -11.68 -0.32 -5.16
C GLY A 24 -12.06 -0.01 -3.71
N GLU A 25 -13.30 0.40 -3.52
CA GLU A 25 -13.86 0.90 -2.25
C GLU A 25 -13.59 0.01 -1.04
N ARG A 26 -13.81 -1.31 -1.18
CA ARG A 26 -13.59 -2.27 -0.08
C ARG A 26 -12.14 -2.33 0.41
N LYS A 27 -11.17 -1.88 -0.39
CA LYS A 27 -9.75 -1.88 -0.03
C LYS A 27 -9.28 -0.54 0.53
N LEU A 28 -10.09 0.52 0.49
CA LEU A 28 -9.69 1.87 0.93
C LEU A 28 -9.03 1.90 2.32
N PRO A 29 -9.61 1.29 3.38
CA PRO A 29 -8.98 1.32 4.70
C PRO A 29 -7.59 0.67 4.71
N GLY A 30 -7.43 -0.44 3.98
CA GLY A 30 -6.16 -1.15 3.86
C GLY A 30 -5.12 -0.38 3.04
N ILE A 31 -5.53 0.25 1.94
CA ILE A 31 -4.66 1.05 1.09
C ILE A 31 -4.18 2.29 1.86
N LEU A 32 -5.10 3.00 2.53
CA LEU A 32 -4.78 4.17 3.34
C LEU A 32 -3.77 3.82 4.44
N ALA A 33 -3.99 2.70 5.15
CA ALA A 33 -3.06 2.23 6.17
C ALA A 33 -1.68 1.88 5.59
N ALA A 34 -1.62 1.21 4.44
CA ALA A 34 -0.37 0.82 3.79
C ALA A 34 0.46 2.03 3.35
N VAL A 35 -0.19 3.06 2.82
CA VAL A 35 0.47 4.33 2.43
C VAL A 35 0.90 5.12 3.67
N ASN A 36 -0.02 5.38 4.62
CA ASN A 36 0.27 6.22 5.80
C ASN A 36 1.31 5.61 6.75
N ARG A 37 1.31 4.28 6.91
CA ARG A 37 2.31 3.58 7.72
C ARG A 37 3.59 3.23 6.94
N ARG A 38 3.72 3.72 5.70
CA ARG A 38 4.88 3.51 4.81
C ARG A 38 5.25 2.04 4.68
N LEU A 39 4.25 1.16 4.54
CA LEU A 39 4.46 -0.23 4.09
C LEU A 39 4.86 -0.25 2.62
N VAL A 40 4.42 0.74 1.85
CA VAL A 40 4.83 1.04 0.48
C VAL A 40 5.20 2.52 0.36
N ASN A 41 5.95 2.89 -0.68
CA ASN A 41 6.32 4.29 -0.98
C ASN A 41 5.89 4.73 -2.39
N GLY A 42 5.13 3.90 -3.10
CA GLY A 42 4.36 4.28 -4.27
C GLY A 42 3.05 3.48 -4.34
N LEU A 43 2.06 4.02 -5.04
CA LEU A 43 0.77 3.39 -5.28
C LEU A 43 0.33 3.62 -6.73
N ILE A 44 -0.10 2.56 -7.39
CA ILE A 44 -0.85 2.61 -8.65
C ILE A 44 -2.28 2.17 -8.34
N THR A 45 -3.25 3.00 -8.71
CA THR A 45 -4.68 2.84 -8.40
C THR A 45 -5.55 3.50 -9.49
N ASP A 46 -6.88 3.30 -9.43
CA ASP A 46 -7.85 4.06 -10.21
C ASP A 46 -8.14 5.45 -9.61
N GLU A 47 -8.83 6.28 -10.40
CA GLU A 47 -9.20 7.66 -10.06
C GLU A 47 -10.10 7.71 -8.82
N GLN A 48 -11.16 6.89 -8.78
CA GLN A 48 -12.11 6.90 -7.66
C GLN A 48 -11.43 6.58 -6.31
N THR A 49 -10.53 5.61 -6.27
CA THR A 49 -9.78 5.29 -5.06
C THR A 49 -8.79 6.41 -4.72
N ALA A 50 -8.14 7.01 -5.71
CA ALA A 50 -7.23 8.14 -5.49
C ALA A 50 -7.97 9.35 -4.87
N GLU A 51 -9.13 9.72 -5.42
CA GLU A 51 -9.97 10.79 -4.88
C GLU A 51 -10.38 10.51 -3.44
N ALA A 52 -10.87 9.30 -3.16
CA ALA A 52 -11.27 8.91 -1.81
C ALA A 52 -10.10 8.92 -0.80
N LEU A 53 -8.88 8.58 -1.24
CA LEU A 53 -7.68 8.66 -0.38
C LEU A 53 -7.20 10.09 -0.14
N LEU A 54 -7.43 11.00 -1.10
CA LEU A 54 -7.05 12.42 -0.99
C LEU A 54 -8.08 13.26 -0.23
N ALA A 55 -9.32 12.77 -0.10
CA ALA A 55 -10.39 13.45 0.61
C ALA A 55 -10.32 13.31 2.15
N GLY A 56 -9.44 12.44 2.68
CA GLY A 56 -9.22 12.23 4.12
C GLY A 56 -7.92 12.85 4.61
#